data_AF-A0A9E0ADV0-F1
#
_entry.id   AF-A0A9E0ADV0-F1
#
_cell.length_a   1.000
_cell.length_b   1.000
_cell.length_c   1.000
_cell.angle_alpha   90.00
_cell.angle_beta   90.00
_cell.angle_gamma   90.00
#
_symmetry.space_group_name_H-M   'P 1'
#
loop_
_entity.id
_entity.type
_entity.pdbx_description
1 polymer ?
#
loop_
_entity_poly.entity_id
_entity_poly.type
_entity_poly.pdbx_seq_one_letter_code
_entity_poly.pdbx_strand_id
1 'polypeptide(L)'
;MSYLKDLLQHQASRPLIESAGKKASYIQLIGFILIFSGVLYLFAKVAIPGRWFIVPLDGTKAAIIFFIIMLGCSLAFPDLLCDKRKELSTMRIVVFMMVNVICLLLIKTGWESKNLTDVGLNGYWVSMVAFVFGGKAAQSYFEQKMSIPQKPEQALTMDYDELLQMAIDQHIDSIRKIKGYTDMHIGLSSNPKTPELTCLIINTSLNNRNDFPAQLSVKLASGETYQVNTEVVTGSGIAKINAGSGDGVCNQNTTMMNGTICCAVVPTRNPDGISYLTCSHVLSGGDLVDKGGEITTDRDTVLSPTYNFAPIGNWSYGMLNNNFDMALVDSSGYQLPSISGLQQPVNFSPSHIGKKVFIRGNLTQSEAYIIGKSNEPVPFQYNNSIHTLNNLIKLSRYPYNHIGLTVGGDSGAMVYFTESNVAMGMVIGSNEQYTFVSPLADILATIEATIY
;
A
#
# COMPACT_ATOMS: atom_id res chain seq x y z
N MET A 1 49.59 -3.57 -8.71
CA MET A 1 50.17 -2.75 -7.62
C MET A 1 49.31 -1.55 -7.22
N SER A 2 48.53 -0.93 -8.12
CA SER A 2 47.59 0.16 -7.78
C SER A 2 46.48 -0.26 -6.80
N TYR A 3 45.88 -1.43 -7.01
CA TYR A 3 44.77 -1.95 -6.18
C TYR A 3 45.15 -2.24 -4.71
N LEU A 4 46.42 -2.56 -4.44
CA LEU A 4 46.90 -2.84 -3.09
C LEU A 4 47.15 -1.54 -2.30
N LYS A 5 47.48 -0.44 -3.00
CA LYS A 5 47.63 0.89 -2.39
C LYS A 5 46.28 1.45 -1.96
N ASP A 6 45.25 1.28 -2.79
CA ASP A 6 43.90 1.71 -2.46
C ASP A 6 43.32 0.89 -1.29
N LEU A 7 43.55 -0.42 -1.23
CA LEU A 7 43.14 -1.25 -0.08
C LEU A 7 43.84 -0.86 1.23
N LEU A 8 45.14 -0.51 1.16
CA LEU A 8 45.91 -0.07 2.33
C LEU A 8 45.53 1.35 2.78
N GLN A 9 45.20 2.26 1.85
CA GLN A 9 44.65 3.58 2.20
C GLN A 9 43.23 3.48 2.77
N HIS A 10 42.42 2.53 2.32
CA HIS A 10 41.07 2.33 2.85
C HIS A 10 41.03 1.67 4.23
N GLN A 11 42.08 0.93 4.62
CA GLN A 11 42.24 0.39 5.98
C GLN A 11 42.91 1.38 6.95
N ALA A 12 43.82 2.24 6.48
CA ALA A 12 44.51 3.22 7.32
C ALA A 12 43.64 4.43 7.74
N SER A 13 42.45 4.58 7.14
CA SER A 13 41.54 5.71 7.35
C SER A 13 40.28 5.36 8.14
N ARG A 14 40.19 4.18 8.76
CA ARG A 14 39.16 3.91 9.77
C ARG A 14 39.61 4.49 11.10
N PRO A 15 39.09 5.64 11.56
CA PRO A 15 39.35 6.08 12.91
C PRO A 15 38.82 5.00 13.87
N LEU A 16 39.71 4.36 14.62
CA LEU A 16 39.36 3.42 15.70
C LEU A 16 38.50 4.09 16.79
N ILE A 17 38.47 5.43 16.78
CA ILE A 17 37.62 6.28 17.60
C ILE A 17 37.18 7.41 16.68
N GLU A 18 35.93 7.38 16.22
CA GLU A 18 35.30 8.51 15.53
C GLU A 18 35.38 9.72 16.47
N SER A 19 36.31 10.65 16.21
CA SER A 19 36.57 11.83 17.03
C SER A 19 35.51 12.91 16.77
N ALA A 20 34.25 12.55 16.97
CA ALA A 20 33.10 13.43 16.85
C ALA A 20 32.23 13.29 18.11
N GLY A 21 32.63 13.95 19.19
CA GLY A 21 31.72 14.45 20.24
C GLY A 21 30.83 13.48 21.03
N LYS A 22 30.86 12.17 20.80
CA LYS A 22 30.13 11.19 21.60
C LYS A 22 31.01 10.69 22.73
N LYS A 23 30.70 11.11 23.96
CA LYS A 23 31.26 10.51 25.17
C LYS A 23 31.04 8.99 25.10
N ALA A 24 32.10 8.21 25.29
CA ALA A 24 32.00 6.76 25.38
C ALA A 24 30.90 6.41 26.40
N SER A 25 29.97 5.54 26.01
CA SER A 25 28.91 5.13 26.92
C SER A 25 29.53 4.42 28.13
N TYR A 26 28.97 4.63 29.33
CA TYR A 26 29.40 3.92 30.55
C TYR A 26 29.46 2.39 30.33
N ILE A 27 28.58 1.85 29.47
CA ILE A 27 28.54 0.44 29.09
C ILE A 27 29.79 0.02 28.30
N GLN A 28 30.25 0.86 27.37
CA GLN A 28 31.45 0.56 26.57
C GLN A 28 32.71 0.58 27.44
N LEU A 29 32.79 1.50 28.40
CA LEU A 29 33.90 1.56 29.35
C LEU A 29 33.98 0.28 30.19
N ILE A 30 32.84 -0.20 30.70
CA ILE A 30 32.75 -1.49 31.41
C ILE A 30 33.23 -2.62 30.49
N GLY A 31 32.80 -2.63 29.22
CA GLY A 31 33.25 -3.60 28.22
C GLY A 31 34.78 -3.64 28.07
N PHE A 32 35.43 -2.48 27.92
CA PHE A 32 36.89 -2.40 27.81
C PHE A 32 37.60 -2.87 29.08
N ILE A 33 37.08 -2.56 30.27
CA ILE A 33 37.63 -3.04 31.54
C ILE A 33 37.57 -4.57 31.62
N LEU A 34 36.47 -5.18 31.20
CA LEU A 34 36.32 -6.64 31.17
C LEU A 34 37.31 -7.30 30.20
N ILE A 35 37.45 -6.76 28.98
CA ILE A 35 38.44 -7.26 28.01
C ILE A 35 39.85 -7.16 28.58
N PHE A 36 40.22 -5.98 29.09
CA PHE A 36 41.57 -5.72 29.58
C PHE A 36 41.90 -6.60 30.79
N SER A 37 40.99 -6.72 31.75
CA SER A 37 41.17 -7.57 32.93
C SER A 37 41.33 -9.05 32.56
N GLY A 38 40.53 -9.56 31.61
CA GLY A 38 40.62 -10.93 31.14
C GLY A 38 41.93 -11.22 30.42
N VAL A 39 42.34 -10.35 29.48
CA VAL A 39 43.60 -10.49 28.74
C VAL A 39 44.80 -10.37 29.66
N LEU A 40 44.81 -9.40 30.58
CA LEU A 40 45.88 -9.20 31.55
C LEU A 40 46.03 -10.41 32.47
N TYR A 41 44.92 -10.98 32.94
CA TYR A 41 44.93 -12.19 33.77
C TYR A 41 45.51 -13.38 33.00
N LEU A 42 45.09 -13.59 31.75
CA LEU A 42 45.59 -14.69 30.91
C LEU A 42 47.08 -14.52 30.61
N PHE A 43 47.52 -13.29 30.29
CA PHE A 43 48.91 -12.96 30.05
C PHE A 43 49.78 -13.15 31.30
N ALA A 44 49.35 -12.65 32.47
CA ALA A 44 50.07 -12.81 33.72
C ALA A 44 50.29 -14.28 34.09
N LYS A 45 49.31 -15.15 33.77
CA LYS A 45 49.40 -16.60 34.03
C LYS A 45 50.28 -17.35 33.03
N VAL A 46 50.34 -16.92 31.77
CA VAL A 46 51.14 -17.57 30.72
C VAL A 46 52.59 -17.06 30.70
N ALA A 47 52.81 -15.75 30.85
CA ALA A 47 54.11 -15.10 30.67
C ALA A 47 55.02 -15.18 31.91
N ILE A 48 54.47 -15.46 33.09
CA ILE A 48 55.25 -15.62 34.35
C ILE A 48 55.13 -17.07 34.84
N PRO A 49 55.74 -18.05 34.15
CA PRO A 49 55.80 -19.42 34.63
C PRO A 49 56.79 -19.49 35.81
N GLY A 50 56.33 -19.22 37.03
CA GLY A 50 57.22 -19.30 38.19
C GLY A 50 56.60 -18.94 39.53
N ARG A 51 56.55 -19.93 40.43
CA ARG A 51 56.57 -19.95 41.91
C ARG A 51 55.71 -18.99 42.77
N TRP A 52 55.25 -17.85 42.26
CA TRP A 52 54.59 -16.79 43.03
C TRP A 52 53.05 -16.79 42.92
N PHE A 53 52.46 -17.56 42.00
CA PHE A 53 51.01 -17.69 41.88
C PHE A 53 50.54 -19.10 42.27
N ILE A 54 49.76 -19.19 43.36
CA ILE A 54 49.38 -20.41 44.08
C ILE A 54 48.38 -21.30 43.31
N VAL A 55 47.79 -20.80 42.20
CA VAL A 55 46.71 -21.51 41.51
C VAL A 55 47.06 -21.71 40.04
N PRO A 56 47.23 -22.98 39.58
CA PRO A 56 47.40 -23.29 38.16
C PRO A 56 46.14 -22.93 37.37
N LEU A 57 46.35 -22.55 36.11
CA LEU A 57 45.26 -22.24 35.17
C LEU A 57 44.68 -23.56 34.65
N ASP A 58 43.59 -24.01 35.29
CA ASP A 58 42.80 -25.14 34.80
C ASP A 58 41.87 -24.71 33.65
N GLY A 59 41.34 -25.70 32.92
CA GLY A 59 40.46 -25.44 31.77
C GLY A 59 39.19 -24.66 32.14
N THR A 60 38.70 -24.83 33.37
CA THR A 60 37.51 -24.12 33.85
C THR A 60 37.78 -22.62 34.01
N LYS A 61 38.91 -22.25 34.61
CA LYS A 61 39.34 -20.86 34.74
C LYS A 61 39.60 -20.24 33.38
N ALA A 62 40.30 -20.94 32.48
CA ALA A 62 40.55 -20.48 31.12
C ALA A 62 39.23 -20.18 30.37
N ALA A 63 38.24 -21.06 30.48
CA ALA A 63 36.93 -20.89 29.86
C ALA A 63 36.15 -19.69 30.44
N ILE A 64 36.19 -19.48 31.77
CA ILE A 64 35.56 -18.32 32.43
C ILE A 64 36.20 -17.01 31.96
N ILE A 65 37.53 -16.95 31.87
CA ILE A 65 38.26 -15.76 31.42
C ILE A 65 37.90 -15.45 29.97
N PHE A 66 37.87 -16.46 29.11
CA PHE A 66 37.45 -16.31 27.72
C PHE A 66 36.03 -15.76 27.61
N PHE A 67 35.09 -16.29 28.42
CA PHE A 67 33.72 -15.79 28.47
C PHE A 67 33.66 -14.31 28.90
N ILE A 68 34.44 -13.91 29.92
CA ILE A 68 34.52 -12.50 30.36
C ILE A 68 35.04 -11.60 29.24
N ILE A 69 36.05 -12.04 28.48
CA ILE A 69 36.58 -11.30 27.33
C ILE A 69 35.51 -11.15 26.26
N MET A 70 34.82 -12.23 25.89
CA MET A 70 33.77 -12.18 24.88
C MET A 70 32.61 -11.29 25.30
N LEU A 71 32.16 -11.39 26.57
CA LEU A 71 31.15 -10.48 27.13
C LEU A 71 31.62 -9.02 27.06
N GLY A 72 32.88 -8.76 27.43
CA GLY A 72 33.50 -7.45 27.28
C GLY A 72 33.47 -6.93 25.84
N CYS A 73 33.76 -7.79 24.85
CA CYS A 73 33.66 -7.45 23.42
C CYS A 73 32.23 -7.06 23.01
N SER A 74 31.21 -7.75 23.51
CA SER A 74 29.82 -7.41 23.21
C SER A 74 29.38 -6.05 23.78
N LEU A 75 29.94 -5.66 24.92
CA LEU A 75 29.65 -4.37 25.57
C LEU A 75 30.48 -3.22 25.00
N ALA A 76 31.74 -3.48 24.65
CA ALA A 76 32.63 -2.49 24.05
C ALA A 76 32.24 -2.16 22.60
N PHE A 77 31.76 -3.18 21.86
CA PHE A 77 31.41 -3.07 20.44
C PHE A 77 29.96 -3.54 20.20
N PRO A 78 28.95 -2.83 20.74
CA PRO A 78 27.55 -3.21 20.58
C PRO A 78 27.12 -3.24 19.10
N ASP A 79 27.75 -2.45 18.25
CA ASP A 79 27.51 -2.43 16.80
C ASP A 79 27.76 -3.78 16.11
N LEU A 80 28.56 -4.68 16.71
CA LEU A 80 28.73 -6.05 16.21
C LEU A 80 27.46 -6.89 16.36
N LEU A 81 26.62 -6.56 17.34
CA LEU A 81 25.35 -7.20 17.61
C LEU A 81 24.16 -6.47 16.98
N CYS A 82 24.35 -5.22 16.56
CA CYS A 82 23.34 -4.46 15.83
C CYS A 82 23.25 -4.90 14.37
N ASP A 83 22.08 -4.75 13.77
CA ASP A 83 21.90 -4.93 12.33
C ASP A 83 22.30 -3.67 11.53
N LYS A 84 22.19 -3.72 10.19
CA LYS A 84 22.46 -2.58 9.29
C LYS A 84 21.68 -1.31 9.67
N ARG A 85 20.52 -1.47 10.33
CA ARG A 85 19.66 -0.38 10.82
C ARG A 85 20.08 0.20 12.19
N LYS A 86 21.22 -0.23 12.75
CA LYS A 86 21.69 0.12 14.11
C LYS A 86 20.78 -0.33 15.27
N GLU A 87 19.76 -1.13 14.98
CA GLU A 87 18.93 -1.80 15.99
C GLU A 87 19.56 -3.13 16.43
N LEU A 88 19.29 -3.57 17.67
CA LEU A 88 19.79 -4.85 18.19
C LEU A 88 19.23 -6.02 17.36
N SER A 89 20.11 -6.82 16.75
CA SER A 89 19.69 -8.02 16.02
C SER A 89 19.57 -9.19 17.00
N THR A 90 18.33 -9.60 17.29
CA THR A 90 18.04 -10.80 18.09
C THR A 90 18.78 -12.03 17.56
N MET A 91 18.91 -12.16 16.25
CA MET A 91 19.63 -13.26 15.62
C MET A 91 21.16 -13.19 15.83
N ARG A 92 21.80 -12.02 15.68
CA ARG A 92 23.24 -11.88 15.94
C ARG A 92 23.58 -12.17 17.39
N ILE A 93 22.69 -11.77 18.31
CA ILE A 93 22.80 -12.06 19.74
C ILE A 93 22.74 -13.58 19.98
N VAL A 94 21.75 -14.29 19.41
CA VAL A 94 21.62 -15.74 19.56
C VAL A 94 22.85 -16.48 19.02
N VAL A 95 23.32 -16.11 17.82
CA VAL A 95 24.53 -16.72 17.23
C VAL A 95 25.76 -16.46 18.11
N PHE A 96 25.93 -15.23 18.59
CA PHE A 96 27.02 -14.89 19.51
C PHE A 96 26.97 -15.70 20.81
N MET A 97 25.78 -15.85 21.41
CA MET A 97 25.60 -16.67 22.61
C MET A 97 25.93 -18.15 22.35
N MET A 98 25.44 -18.73 21.25
CA MET A 98 25.74 -20.12 20.89
C MET A 98 27.23 -20.34 20.64
N VAL A 99 27.88 -19.46 19.87
CA VAL A 99 29.33 -19.55 19.61
C VAL A 99 30.11 -19.44 20.91
N ASN A 100 29.73 -18.54 21.82
CA ASN A 100 30.37 -18.42 23.13
C ASN A 100 30.25 -19.68 23.97
N VAL A 101 29.07 -20.31 24.00
CA VAL A 101 28.88 -21.57 24.74
C VAL A 101 29.74 -22.68 24.15
N ILE A 102 29.81 -22.78 22.81
CA ILE A 102 30.64 -23.77 22.13
C ILE A 102 32.13 -23.54 22.45
N CYS A 103 32.62 -22.31 22.34
CA CYS A 103 34.00 -21.98 22.67
C CYS A 103 34.32 -22.25 24.15
N LEU A 104 33.40 -21.93 25.07
CA LEU A 104 33.57 -22.20 26.49
C LEU A 104 33.71 -23.70 26.75
N LEU A 105 32.84 -24.53 26.17
CA LEU A 105 32.91 -25.98 26.29
C LEU A 105 34.22 -26.54 25.71
N LEU A 106 34.60 -26.09 24.50
CA LEU A 106 35.83 -26.53 23.83
C LEU A 106 37.09 -26.15 24.60
N ILE A 107 37.15 -24.94 25.15
CA ILE A 107 38.26 -24.52 26.00
C ILE A 107 38.26 -25.36 27.26
N LYS A 108 37.13 -25.52 27.95
CA LYS A 108 37.07 -26.27 29.20
C LYS A 108 37.51 -27.73 29.04
N THR A 109 37.03 -28.42 28.02
CA THR A 109 37.35 -29.83 27.79
C THR A 109 38.72 -29.99 27.11
N GLY A 110 39.02 -29.17 26.11
CA GLY A 110 40.24 -29.26 25.33
C GLY A 110 41.51 -28.78 26.04
N TRP A 111 41.39 -27.99 27.11
CA TRP A 111 42.56 -27.47 27.84
C TRP A 111 43.43 -28.55 28.47
N GLU A 112 42.81 -29.64 28.93
CA GLU A 112 43.49 -30.74 29.61
C GLU A 112 43.67 -31.97 28.70
N SER A 113 42.98 -32.01 27.55
CA SER A 113 43.09 -33.08 26.58
C SER A 113 44.36 -32.97 25.75
N LYS A 114 45.10 -34.08 25.65
CA LYS A 114 46.29 -34.16 24.78
C LYS A 114 45.95 -34.52 23.34
N ASN A 115 44.79 -35.14 23.11
CA ASN A 115 44.32 -35.56 21.80
C ASN A 115 42.85 -35.13 21.57
N LEU A 116 42.50 -34.84 20.31
CA LEU A 116 41.13 -34.48 19.90
C LEU A 116 40.10 -35.60 20.15
N THR A 117 40.54 -36.86 20.13
CA THR A 117 39.70 -38.03 20.44
C THR A 117 39.22 -38.03 21.89
N ASP A 118 40.02 -37.47 22.81
CA ASP A 118 39.73 -37.44 24.24
C ASP A 118 38.69 -36.35 24.59
N VAL A 119 38.51 -35.38 23.69
CA VAL A 119 37.53 -34.28 23.82
C VAL A 119 36.10 -34.80 23.56
N GLY A 120 35.93 -36.00 22.99
CA GLY A 120 34.61 -36.61 22.78
C GLY A 120 33.73 -35.84 21.78
N LEU A 121 34.34 -35.04 20.89
CA LEU A 121 33.64 -34.34 19.82
C LEU A 121 33.16 -35.34 18.75
N ASN A 122 32.03 -35.97 19.03
CA ASN A 122 31.20 -36.70 18.07
C ASN A 122 30.92 -35.81 16.83
N GLY A 123 30.85 -36.41 15.63
CA GLY A 123 30.48 -35.72 14.39
C GLY A 123 29.20 -34.86 14.46
N TYR A 124 28.30 -35.17 15.39
CA TYR A 124 27.12 -34.37 15.74
C TYR A 124 27.47 -32.92 16.15
N TRP A 125 28.57 -32.70 16.85
CA TRP A 125 29.03 -31.35 17.21
C TRP A 125 29.44 -30.54 15.98
N VAL A 126 30.14 -31.18 15.03
CA VAL A 126 30.51 -30.54 13.75
C VAL A 126 29.26 -30.19 12.95
N SER A 127 28.26 -31.07 12.94
CA SER A 127 26.95 -30.81 12.32
C SER A 127 26.21 -29.64 12.98
N MET A 128 26.24 -29.52 14.31
CA MET A 128 25.60 -28.42 15.04
C MET A 128 26.27 -27.08 14.74
N VAL A 129 27.61 -27.04 14.70
CA VAL A 129 28.38 -25.85 14.30
C VAL A 129 28.07 -25.47 12.84
N ALA A 130 28.11 -26.45 11.93
CA ALA A 130 27.81 -26.24 10.52
C ALA A 130 26.36 -25.75 10.30
N PHE A 131 25.39 -26.23 11.10
CA PHE A 131 24.01 -25.79 11.04
C PHE A 131 23.84 -24.32 11.49
N VAL A 132 24.47 -23.93 12.60
CA VAL A 132 24.39 -22.55 13.12
C VAL A 132 25.03 -21.55 12.14
N PHE A 133 26.20 -21.87 11.58
CA PHE A 133 26.85 -21.02 10.59
C PHE A 133 26.15 -21.07 9.22
N GLY A 134 25.67 -22.24 8.80
CA GLY A 134 24.94 -22.45 7.56
C GLY A 134 23.60 -21.71 7.52
N GLY A 135 22.84 -21.73 8.63
CA GLY A 135 21.60 -20.97 8.77
C GLY A 135 21.82 -19.46 8.62
N LYS A 136 22.91 -18.92 9.20
CA LYS A 136 23.27 -17.51 9.05
C LYS A 136 23.72 -17.16 7.63
N ALA A 137 24.51 -18.01 7.00
CA ALA A 137 24.93 -17.81 5.61
C ALA A 137 23.74 -17.82 4.66
N ALA A 138 22.80 -18.75 4.85
CA ALA A 138 21.56 -18.83 4.07
C ALA A 138 20.68 -17.59 4.28
N GLN A 139 20.43 -17.18 5.54
CA GLN A 139 19.65 -15.98 5.83
C GLN A 139 20.29 -14.72 5.25
N SER A 140 21.60 -14.52 5.45
CA SER A 140 22.32 -13.37 4.89
C SER A 140 22.26 -13.36 3.36
N TYR A 141 22.29 -14.53 2.72
CA TYR A 141 22.13 -14.65 1.28
C TYR A 141 20.73 -14.25 0.82
N PHE A 142 19.68 -14.70 1.53
CA PHE A 142 18.30 -14.30 1.23
C PHE A 142 18.04 -12.83 1.51
N GLU A 143 18.54 -12.28 2.62
CA GLU A 143 18.47 -10.85 2.92
C GLU A 143 19.20 -10.03 1.85
N GLN A 144 20.35 -10.47 1.34
CA GLN A 144 21.10 -9.76 0.31
C GLN A 144 20.46 -9.88 -1.08
N LYS A 145 19.82 -11.01 -1.40
CA LYS A 145 19.14 -11.25 -2.68
C LYS A 145 17.72 -10.70 -2.73
N MET A 146 17.05 -10.59 -1.59
CA MET A 146 15.68 -10.03 -1.47
C MET A 146 15.66 -8.58 -0.98
N SER A 147 16.79 -8.00 -0.56
CA SER A 147 16.86 -6.55 -0.37
C SER A 147 16.91 -5.85 -1.72
N ILE A 148 15.77 -5.26 -2.08
CA ILE A 148 15.68 -4.16 -3.04
C ILE A 148 16.76 -3.13 -2.67
N PRO A 149 17.54 -2.58 -3.63
CA PRO A 149 18.64 -1.68 -3.32
C PRO A 149 18.11 -0.44 -2.58
N GLN A 150 18.27 -0.41 -1.26
CA GLN A 150 18.05 0.79 -0.46
C GLN A 150 19.20 1.76 -0.72
N LYS A 151 18.89 2.85 -1.43
CA LYS A 151 19.69 4.09 -1.43
C LYS A 151 19.82 4.60 0.03
N PRO A 152 20.90 5.33 0.37
CA PRO A 152 21.29 5.58 1.76
C PRO A 152 20.18 6.30 2.54
N GLU A 153 19.73 5.63 3.60
CA GLU A 153 18.79 6.10 4.61
C GLU A 153 19.35 7.32 5.36
N GLN A 154 19.13 8.49 4.79
CA GLN A 154 18.72 9.69 5.55
C GLN A 154 17.46 10.29 4.92
N ALA A 155 16.63 9.45 4.29
CA ALA A 155 15.41 9.86 3.62
C ALA A 155 14.27 10.00 4.63
N LEU A 156 13.52 11.08 4.50
CA LEU A 156 12.27 11.33 5.18
C LEU A 156 11.41 10.05 5.31
N THR A 157 10.83 9.84 6.47
CA THR A 157 9.70 8.92 6.70
C THR A 157 8.41 9.45 6.05
N MET A 158 8.53 10.06 4.88
CA MET A 158 7.42 10.61 4.14
C MET A 158 6.89 9.52 3.24
N ASP A 159 5.59 9.29 3.31
CA ASP A 159 4.94 8.29 2.49
C ASP A 159 5.07 8.67 1.01
N TYR A 160 5.24 7.68 0.13
CA TYR A 160 5.39 7.96 -1.30
C TYR A 160 4.12 8.62 -1.86
N ASP A 161 2.95 8.27 -1.33
CA ASP A 161 1.69 8.92 -1.71
C ASP A 161 1.66 10.40 -1.31
N GLU A 162 2.28 10.79 -0.18
CA GLU A 162 2.44 12.20 0.21
C GLU A 162 3.37 12.94 -0.76
N LEU A 163 4.44 12.28 -1.24
CA LEU A 163 5.32 12.82 -2.28
C LEU A 163 4.57 13.06 -3.59
N LEU A 164 3.73 12.12 -4.02
CA LEU A 164 2.91 12.24 -5.22
C LEU A 164 1.85 13.35 -5.05
N GLN A 165 1.22 13.47 -3.89
CA GLN A 165 0.25 14.53 -3.64
C GLN A 165 0.91 15.92 -3.69
N MET A 166 2.08 16.09 -3.08
CA MET A 166 2.81 17.36 -3.18
C MET A 166 3.22 17.69 -4.62
N ALA A 167 3.54 16.68 -5.43
CA ALA A 167 3.84 16.90 -6.84
C ALA A 167 2.64 17.47 -7.60
N ILE A 168 1.43 16.98 -7.30
CA ILE A 168 0.18 17.53 -7.84
C ILE A 168 0.06 18.98 -7.40
N ASP A 169 0.13 19.25 -6.09
CA ASP A 169 -0.05 20.59 -5.53
C ASP A 169 0.94 21.61 -6.10
N GLN A 170 2.20 21.21 -6.34
CA GLN A 170 3.24 22.11 -6.85
C GLN A 170 3.15 22.37 -8.36
N HIS A 171 2.60 21.45 -9.15
CA HIS A 171 2.68 21.50 -10.62
C HIS A 171 1.35 21.58 -11.36
N ILE A 172 0.21 21.36 -10.69
CA ILE A 172 -1.11 21.28 -11.32
C ILE A 172 -1.42 22.48 -12.23
N ASP A 173 -1.12 23.70 -11.80
CA ASP A 173 -1.42 24.92 -12.58
C ASP A 173 -0.55 25.06 -13.84
N SER A 174 0.65 24.49 -13.83
CA SER A 174 1.53 24.46 -15.00
C SER A 174 1.06 23.39 -15.98
N ILE A 175 0.70 22.21 -15.47
CA ILE A 175 0.20 21.09 -16.28
C ILE A 175 -1.15 21.42 -16.92
N ARG A 176 -2.05 22.10 -16.21
CA ARG A 176 -3.36 22.55 -16.74
C ARG A 176 -3.27 23.46 -17.97
N LYS A 177 -2.14 24.15 -18.16
CA LYS A 177 -1.91 25.01 -19.32
C LYS A 177 -1.49 24.23 -20.57
N ILE A 178 -1.12 22.97 -20.44
CA ILE A 178 -0.74 22.11 -21.57
C ILE A 178 -2.00 21.75 -22.35
N LYS A 179 -1.96 21.95 -23.67
CA LYS A 179 -3.11 21.70 -24.54
C LYS A 179 -3.57 20.24 -24.42
N GLY A 180 -4.87 20.06 -24.22
CA GLY A 180 -5.49 18.74 -24.18
C GLY A 180 -5.46 18.05 -22.82
N TYR A 181 -4.83 18.64 -21.81
CA TYR A 181 -4.91 18.21 -20.42
C TYR A 181 -6.39 18.00 -20.00
N THR A 182 -6.66 16.89 -19.31
CA THR A 182 -8.00 16.62 -18.76
C THR A 182 -7.99 16.38 -17.26
N ASP A 183 -7.01 15.66 -16.72
CA ASP A 183 -6.93 15.36 -15.28
C ASP A 183 -5.52 14.88 -14.88
N MET A 184 -5.14 15.08 -13.61
CA MET A 184 -3.90 14.54 -13.03
C MET A 184 -4.19 13.98 -11.64
N HIS A 185 -3.81 12.72 -11.40
CA HIS A 185 -4.08 12.04 -10.14
C HIS A 185 -3.04 10.97 -9.80
N ILE A 186 -3.04 10.53 -8.55
CA ILE A 186 -2.27 9.38 -8.08
C ILE A 186 -2.96 8.11 -8.59
N GLY A 187 -2.23 7.25 -9.28
CA GLY A 187 -2.81 6.03 -9.82
C GLY A 187 -1.83 4.91 -10.13
N LEU A 188 -2.37 3.77 -10.57
CA LEU A 188 -1.58 2.59 -10.93
C LEU A 188 -1.02 2.73 -12.35
N SER A 189 0.31 2.64 -12.46
CA SER A 189 1.06 2.61 -13.72
C SER A 189 0.57 1.49 -14.64
N SER A 190 0.38 1.77 -15.93
CA SER A 190 0.12 0.74 -16.94
C SER A 190 1.36 -0.07 -17.30
N ASN A 191 2.55 0.36 -16.88
CA ASN A 191 3.79 -0.37 -17.12
C ASN A 191 4.19 -1.18 -15.88
N PRO A 192 4.00 -2.52 -15.86
CA PRO A 192 4.30 -3.34 -14.69
C PRO A 192 5.81 -3.44 -14.39
N LYS A 193 6.67 -2.88 -15.25
CA LYS A 193 8.12 -2.83 -15.05
C LYS A 193 8.58 -1.58 -14.29
N THR A 194 7.69 -0.64 -13.98
CA THR A 194 8.08 0.52 -13.17
C THR A 194 8.40 0.07 -11.75
N PRO A 195 9.53 0.53 -11.16
CA PRO A 195 9.91 0.14 -9.79
C PRO A 195 8.84 0.51 -8.76
N GLU A 196 8.13 1.61 -9.01
CA GLU A 196 6.96 2.06 -8.29
C GLU A 196 5.73 1.74 -9.13
N LEU A 197 4.81 0.93 -8.58
CA LEU A 197 3.55 0.62 -9.26
C LEU A 197 2.59 1.81 -9.24
N THR A 198 2.63 2.62 -8.18
CA THR A 198 1.89 3.89 -8.09
C THR A 198 2.72 5.02 -8.70
N CYS A 199 2.10 5.87 -9.50
CA CYS A 199 2.73 7.06 -10.09
C CYS A 199 1.70 8.18 -10.30
N LEU A 200 2.15 9.30 -10.87
CA LEU A 200 1.23 10.35 -11.32
C LEU A 200 0.69 10.02 -12.71
N ILE A 201 -0.61 9.79 -12.82
CA ILE A 201 -1.29 9.64 -14.09
C ILE A 201 -1.74 11.01 -14.57
N ILE A 202 -1.28 11.42 -15.76
CA ILE A 202 -1.72 12.62 -16.47
C ILE A 202 -2.58 12.18 -17.65
N ASN A 203 -3.85 12.55 -17.64
CA ASN A 203 -4.79 12.27 -18.72
C ASN A 203 -4.79 13.41 -19.74
N THR A 204 -4.85 13.03 -21.02
CA THR A 204 -5.00 13.97 -22.13
C THR A 204 -6.02 13.45 -23.14
N SER A 205 -6.79 14.37 -23.69
CA SER A 205 -7.72 14.14 -24.81
C SER A 205 -6.98 13.98 -26.15
N LEU A 206 -5.70 14.33 -26.21
CA LEU A 206 -4.88 14.21 -27.42
C LEU A 206 -4.21 12.83 -27.51
N ASN A 207 -3.82 12.47 -28.73
CA ASN A 207 -3.01 11.27 -28.98
C ASN A 207 -1.49 11.52 -28.83
N ASN A 208 -1.08 12.77 -28.56
CA ASN A 208 0.33 13.15 -28.36
C ASN A 208 0.68 13.20 -26.88
N ARG A 209 1.84 12.65 -26.50
CA ARG A 209 2.37 12.62 -25.13
C ARG A 209 3.54 13.59 -24.92
N ASN A 210 4.14 14.10 -26.00
CA ASN A 210 5.45 14.76 -25.95
C ASN A 210 5.47 16.08 -25.18
N ASP A 211 4.31 16.72 -25.02
CA ASP A 211 4.20 18.01 -24.33
C ASP A 211 4.11 17.86 -22.79
N PHE A 212 3.92 16.63 -22.30
CA PHE A 212 3.83 16.34 -20.87
C PHE A 212 5.17 15.84 -20.33
N PRO A 213 5.58 16.29 -19.14
CA PRO A 213 6.85 15.86 -18.54
C PRO A 213 6.75 14.40 -18.11
N ALA A 214 7.81 13.62 -18.34
CA ALA A 214 7.92 12.22 -17.90
C ALA A 214 8.22 12.05 -16.40
N GLN A 215 8.66 13.14 -15.74
CA GLN A 215 8.92 13.22 -14.31
C GLN A 215 8.62 14.63 -13.81
N LEU A 216 8.19 14.74 -12.55
CA LEU A 216 7.99 16.02 -11.88
C LEU A 216 8.91 16.15 -10.67
N SER A 217 9.49 17.34 -10.51
CA SER A 217 10.40 17.65 -9.39
C SER A 217 9.62 18.23 -8.21
N VAL A 218 9.59 17.52 -7.09
CA VAL A 218 8.94 17.95 -5.85
C VAL A 218 9.97 18.57 -4.93
N LYS A 219 9.75 19.82 -4.52
CA LYS A 219 10.58 20.49 -3.52
C LYS A 219 10.01 20.27 -2.13
N LEU A 220 10.79 19.67 -1.25
CA LEU A 220 10.39 19.43 0.14
C LEU A 220 10.60 20.68 1.01
N ALA A 221 9.97 20.69 2.19
CA ALA A 221 10.20 21.72 3.20
C ALA A 221 11.67 21.80 3.65
N SER A 222 12.42 20.69 3.59
CA SER A 222 13.88 20.66 3.83
C SER A 222 14.70 21.42 2.78
N GLY A 223 14.09 21.78 1.65
CA GLY A 223 14.76 22.36 0.47
C GLY A 223 15.28 21.31 -0.51
N GLU A 224 15.28 20.03 -0.13
CA GLU A 224 15.64 18.92 -1.02
C GLU A 224 14.62 18.76 -2.16
N THR A 225 15.07 18.19 -3.27
CA THR A 225 14.24 17.94 -4.44
C THR A 225 14.19 16.45 -4.76
N TYR A 226 12.99 15.94 -4.96
CA TYR A 226 12.70 14.55 -5.32
C TYR A 226 12.07 14.50 -6.71
N GLN A 227 12.35 13.45 -7.49
CA GLN A 227 11.70 13.24 -8.78
C GLN A 227 10.64 12.17 -8.62
N VAL A 228 9.42 12.45 -9.06
CA VAL A 228 8.34 11.47 -9.14
C VAL A 228 8.05 11.15 -10.60
N ASN A 229 7.75 9.88 -10.88
CA ASN A 229 7.45 9.42 -12.23
C ASN A 229 6.02 9.83 -12.63
N THR A 230 5.85 10.21 -13.90
CA THR A 230 4.54 10.43 -14.49
C THR A 230 4.26 9.39 -15.57
N GLU A 231 2.99 9.13 -15.79
CA GLU A 231 2.50 8.38 -16.93
C GLU A 231 1.42 9.18 -17.65
N VAL A 232 1.55 9.29 -18.98
CA VAL A 232 0.60 10.03 -19.80
C VAL A 232 -0.36 9.06 -20.47
N VAL A 233 -1.64 9.14 -20.11
CA VAL A 233 -2.72 8.35 -20.70
C VAL A 233 -3.46 9.20 -21.73
N THR A 234 -3.40 8.75 -22.98
CA THR A 234 -3.92 9.46 -24.15
C THR A 234 -5.34 9.02 -24.51
N GLY A 235 -6.06 9.88 -25.22
CA GLY A 235 -7.40 9.56 -25.71
C GLY A 235 -8.47 9.53 -24.62
N SER A 236 -8.24 10.19 -23.49
CA SER A 236 -9.23 10.35 -22.42
C SER A 236 -10.38 11.24 -22.92
N GLY A 237 -11.34 10.64 -23.61
CA GLY A 237 -12.51 11.31 -24.17
C GLY A 237 -13.55 11.65 -23.11
N ILE A 238 -14.58 12.39 -23.54
CA ILE A 238 -15.78 12.69 -22.73
C ILE A 238 -16.44 11.37 -22.35
N ALA A 239 -16.71 11.18 -21.06
CA ALA A 239 -17.39 10.00 -20.58
C ALA A 239 -18.85 9.99 -21.03
N LYS A 240 -19.43 8.81 -21.16
CA LYS A 240 -20.85 8.64 -21.46
C LYS A 240 -21.54 8.06 -20.24
N ILE A 241 -22.74 8.54 -19.95
CA ILE A 241 -23.62 7.84 -19.03
C ILE A 241 -23.90 6.44 -19.59
N ASN A 242 -23.94 5.45 -18.73
CA ASN A 242 -24.17 4.07 -19.10
C ASN A 242 -25.65 3.71 -18.92
N ALA A 243 -26.55 4.47 -19.56
CA ALA A 243 -27.97 4.16 -19.64
C ALA A 243 -28.28 3.33 -20.90
N GLY A 244 -29.11 2.29 -20.78
CA GLY A 244 -29.43 1.37 -21.88
C GLY A 244 -30.09 0.05 -21.42
N SER A 245 -30.48 -0.82 -22.36
CA SER A 245 -31.26 -2.04 -22.10
C SER A 245 -30.61 -3.00 -21.10
N GLY A 246 -31.19 -3.13 -19.89
CA GLY A 246 -30.80 -4.04 -18.83
C GLY A 246 -31.75 -4.22 -17.62
N ASP A 247 -31.42 -5.14 -16.72
CA ASP A 247 -32.01 -5.37 -15.38
C ASP A 247 -31.83 -4.20 -14.41
N GLY A 248 -32.82 -4.07 -13.55
CA GLY A 248 -32.80 -3.23 -12.37
C GLY A 248 -34.00 -2.34 -12.35
N VAL A 249 -33.97 -1.26 -13.15
CA VAL A 249 -34.89 -0.15 -12.95
C VAL A 249 -35.02 0.80 -14.15
N CYS A 250 -36.24 1.31 -14.39
CA CYS A 250 -36.51 2.46 -15.25
C CYS A 250 -37.74 3.25 -14.76
N ASN A 251 -37.87 4.50 -15.21
CA ASN A 251 -39.08 5.28 -15.00
C ASN A 251 -40.17 4.83 -16.00
N GLN A 252 -41.42 4.75 -15.56
CA GLN A 252 -42.58 4.40 -16.40
C GLN A 252 -42.70 5.26 -17.67
N ASN A 253 -42.22 6.51 -17.63
CA ASN A 253 -42.29 7.46 -18.73
C ASN A 253 -41.11 7.32 -19.72
N THR A 254 -40.04 6.61 -19.33
CA THR A 254 -38.79 6.49 -20.11
C THR A 254 -38.27 5.06 -20.13
N THR A 255 -39.14 4.08 -20.44
CA THR A 255 -38.85 2.64 -20.32
C THR A 255 -37.70 2.13 -21.22
N MET A 256 -37.32 2.90 -22.25
CA MET A 256 -36.18 2.61 -23.13
C MET A 256 -34.82 2.91 -22.49
N MET A 257 -34.81 3.63 -21.37
CA MET A 257 -33.62 4.02 -20.62
C MET A 257 -33.65 3.34 -19.26
N ASN A 258 -32.89 2.27 -19.15
CA ASN A 258 -32.73 1.47 -17.96
C ASN A 258 -31.31 1.55 -17.42
N GLY A 259 -31.23 1.26 -16.13
CA GLY A 259 -30.01 1.12 -15.38
C GLY A 259 -30.17 0.04 -14.33
N THR A 260 -29.17 -0.06 -13.48
CA THR A 260 -29.07 -1.05 -12.42
C THR A 260 -29.44 -0.44 -11.07
N ILE A 261 -30.02 -1.25 -10.19
CA ILE A 261 -30.19 -0.90 -8.77
C ILE A 261 -28.87 -1.18 -8.04
N CYS A 262 -28.33 -0.17 -7.37
CA CYS A 262 -27.07 -0.25 -6.63
C CYS A 262 -27.25 -1.15 -5.39
N CYS A 263 -28.07 -0.70 -4.45
CA CYS A 263 -28.41 -1.45 -3.25
C CYS A 263 -29.73 -0.99 -2.65
N ALA A 264 -30.27 -1.81 -1.75
CA ALA A 264 -31.27 -1.39 -0.79
C ALA A 264 -30.60 -0.57 0.31
N VAL A 265 -31.25 0.52 0.71
CA VAL A 265 -30.82 1.39 1.79
C VAL A 265 -31.97 1.63 2.75
N VAL A 266 -31.62 1.84 4.02
CA VAL A 266 -32.53 2.27 5.07
C VAL A 266 -32.20 3.71 5.44
N PRO A 267 -33.10 4.67 5.19
CA PRO A 267 -32.94 6.03 5.67
C PRO A 267 -32.92 6.04 7.21
N THR A 268 -31.97 6.76 7.81
CA THR A 268 -31.84 6.87 9.26
C THR A 268 -33.09 7.46 9.91
N ARG A 269 -33.83 8.31 9.18
CA ARG A 269 -35.08 8.94 9.64
C ARG A 269 -36.30 8.03 9.54
N ASN A 270 -36.22 6.93 8.80
CA ASN A 270 -37.30 5.96 8.64
C ASN A 270 -36.71 4.54 8.62
N PRO A 271 -36.38 3.97 9.80
CA PRO A 271 -35.68 2.69 9.90
C PRO A 271 -36.51 1.49 9.39
N ASP A 272 -37.83 1.65 9.28
CA ASP A 272 -38.73 0.63 8.74
C ASP A 272 -38.92 0.76 7.22
N GLY A 273 -38.43 1.85 6.62
CA GLY A 273 -38.51 2.11 5.19
C GLY A 273 -37.29 1.56 4.45
N ILE A 274 -37.54 0.75 3.41
CA ILE A 274 -36.51 0.33 2.46
C ILE A 274 -36.68 1.15 1.18
N SER A 275 -35.61 1.81 0.76
CA SER A 275 -35.53 2.48 -0.54
C SER A 275 -34.42 1.84 -1.37
N TYR A 276 -34.53 1.91 -2.69
CA TYR A 276 -33.50 1.43 -3.60
C TYR A 276 -32.71 2.58 -4.21
N LEU A 277 -31.39 2.49 -4.13
CA LEU A 277 -30.46 3.48 -4.69
C LEU A 277 -30.13 3.16 -6.15
N THR A 278 -30.16 4.19 -7.01
CA THR A 278 -29.68 4.14 -8.40
C THR A 278 -29.19 5.52 -8.84
N CYS A 279 -28.84 5.72 -10.12
CA CYS A 279 -28.51 7.03 -10.67
C CYS A 279 -29.77 7.86 -10.98
N SER A 280 -29.72 9.17 -10.79
CA SER A 280 -30.82 10.08 -11.16
C SER A 280 -31.07 10.07 -12.66
N HIS A 281 -30.00 10.04 -13.46
CA HIS A 281 -30.12 10.06 -14.90
C HIS A 281 -30.80 8.83 -15.49
N VAL A 282 -30.84 7.72 -14.76
CA VAL A 282 -31.60 6.53 -15.18
C VAL A 282 -33.10 6.82 -15.11
N LEU A 283 -33.55 7.54 -14.08
CA LEU A 283 -34.97 7.87 -13.87
C LEU A 283 -35.44 9.10 -14.63
N SER A 284 -34.52 9.96 -15.09
CA SER A 284 -34.81 11.07 -16.00
C SER A 284 -34.71 10.70 -17.48
N GLY A 285 -34.44 9.43 -17.81
CA GLY A 285 -34.29 8.99 -19.20
C GLY A 285 -33.01 9.46 -19.89
N GLY A 286 -31.95 9.75 -19.13
CA GLY A 286 -30.65 10.23 -19.62
C GLY A 286 -30.55 11.75 -19.75
N ASP A 287 -31.61 12.48 -19.40
CA ASP A 287 -31.62 13.94 -19.42
C ASP A 287 -31.02 14.52 -18.13
N LEU A 288 -30.40 15.70 -18.27
CA LEU A 288 -29.88 16.46 -17.14
C LEU A 288 -31.04 17.10 -16.34
N VAL A 289 -31.64 16.33 -15.43
CA VAL A 289 -32.75 16.77 -14.58
C VAL A 289 -32.39 16.57 -13.11
N ASP A 290 -32.21 17.69 -12.40
CA ASP A 290 -32.08 17.70 -10.95
C ASP A 290 -33.45 17.90 -10.30
N LYS A 291 -33.81 17.02 -9.35
CA LYS A 291 -35.03 17.16 -8.55
C LYS A 291 -34.78 17.92 -7.25
N GLY A 292 -33.52 18.24 -6.93
CA GLY A 292 -33.14 19.02 -5.76
C GLY A 292 -33.28 18.27 -4.43
N GLY A 293 -33.41 16.94 -4.47
CA GLY A 293 -33.58 16.09 -3.29
C GLY A 293 -34.93 15.38 -3.26
N GLU A 294 -35.62 15.48 -2.12
CA GLU A 294 -36.88 14.76 -1.87
C GLU A 294 -38.01 15.24 -2.79
N ILE A 295 -38.73 14.28 -3.37
CA ILE A 295 -39.84 14.51 -4.28
C ILE A 295 -41.12 14.28 -3.49
N THR A 296 -41.88 15.33 -3.21
CA THR A 296 -43.10 15.22 -2.39
C THR A 296 -44.39 15.08 -3.22
N THR A 297 -44.34 15.46 -4.50
CA THR A 297 -45.49 15.42 -5.44
C THR A 297 -45.08 14.81 -6.77
N ASP A 298 -46.03 14.22 -7.48
CA ASP A 298 -45.84 13.67 -8.84
C ASP A 298 -44.68 12.66 -8.93
N ARG A 299 -44.61 11.75 -7.95
CA ARG A 299 -43.62 10.68 -7.92
C ARG A 299 -43.91 9.68 -9.02
N ASP A 300 -43.08 9.68 -10.06
CA ASP A 300 -43.18 8.71 -11.15
C ASP A 300 -43.06 7.28 -10.62
N THR A 301 -43.88 6.39 -11.18
CA THR A 301 -43.75 4.96 -10.91
C THR A 301 -42.46 4.46 -11.54
N VAL A 302 -41.76 3.64 -10.78
CA VAL A 302 -40.52 3.01 -11.17
C VAL A 302 -40.77 1.53 -11.41
N LEU A 303 -40.32 1.05 -12.57
CA LEU A 303 -40.56 -0.30 -13.07
C LEU A 303 -39.26 -1.10 -13.07
N SER A 304 -39.35 -2.42 -12.97
CA SER A 304 -38.20 -3.31 -13.15
C SER A 304 -38.30 -4.11 -14.45
N PRO A 305 -37.43 -3.84 -15.45
CA PRO A 305 -37.39 -4.60 -16.70
C PRO A 305 -37.20 -6.12 -16.50
N THR A 306 -36.43 -6.50 -15.48
CA THR A 306 -36.17 -7.89 -15.07
C THR A 306 -37.43 -8.66 -14.74
N TYR A 307 -38.44 -7.96 -14.22
CA TYR A 307 -39.71 -8.53 -13.79
C TYR A 307 -40.85 -8.10 -14.71
N ASN A 308 -40.60 -8.11 -16.02
CA ASN A 308 -41.58 -7.76 -17.05
C ASN A 308 -42.21 -6.38 -16.81
N PHE A 309 -41.37 -5.41 -16.45
CA PHE A 309 -41.78 -4.03 -16.13
C PHE A 309 -42.80 -3.94 -14.98
N ALA A 310 -42.75 -4.86 -14.02
CA ALA A 310 -43.54 -4.75 -12.80
C ALA A 310 -43.18 -3.48 -12.01
N PRO A 311 -44.16 -2.77 -11.42
CA PRO A 311 -43.90 -1.67 -10.50
C PRO A 311 -43.12 -2.15 -9.27
N ILE A 312 -42.04 -1.46 -8.94
CA ILE A 312 -41.20 -1.77 -7.76
C ILE A 312 -41.20 -0.65 -6.72
N GLY A 313 -41.74 0.52 -7.07
CA GLY A 313 -41.81 1.67 -6.19
C GLY A 313 -42.06 2.98 -6.93
N ASN A 314 -41.78 4.07 -6.26
CA ASN A 314 -41.92 5.42 -6.81
C ASN A 314 -40.62 6.21 -6.62
N TRP A 315 -40.28 7.06 -7.59
CA TRP A 315 -39.11 7.95 -7.50
C TRP A 315 -39.33 8.99 -6.39
N SER A 316 -38.66 8.80 -5.26
CA SER A 316 -38.88 9.56 -4.03
C SER A 316 -37.81 10.61 -3.75
N TYR A 317 -36.62 10.44 -4.34
CA TYR A 317 -35.51 11.38 -4.20
C TYR A 317 -34.69 11.41 -5.48
N GLY A 318 -34.29 12.58 -5.96
CA GLY A 318 -33.38 12.73 -7.09
C GLY A 318 -32.43 13.90 -6.89
N MET A 319 -31.14 13.65 -7.05
CA MET A 319 -30.11 14.68 -7.00
C MET A 319 -29.15 14.50 -8.16
N LEU A 320 -29.04 15.53 -8.99
CA LEU A 320 -28.08 15.59 -10.08
C LEU A 320 -27.36 16.94 -10.03
N ASN A 321 -26.18 16.96 -9.42
CA ASN A 321 -25.33 18.14 -9.30
C ASN A 321 -23.86 17.76 -9.57
N ASN A 322 -22.91 18.66 -9.30
CA ASN A 322 -21.50 18.38 -9.59
C ASN A 322 -20.87 17.28 -8.72
N ASN A 323 -21.52 16.85 -7.65
CA ASN A 323 -20.99 15.84 -6.73
C ASN A 323 -21.72 14.50 -6.86
N PHE A 324 -23.00 14.52 -7.22
CA PHE A 324 -23.84 13.34 -7.19
C PHE A 324 -24.74 13.24 -8.42
N ASP A 325 -24.94 12.00 -8.83
CA ASP A 325 -25.98 11.57 -9.75
C ASP A 325 -26.65 10.36 -9.11
N MET A 326 -27.67 10.62 -8.29
CA MET A 326 -28.28 9.62 -7.43
C MET A 326 -29.79 9.81 -7.30
N ALA A 327 -30.50 8.70 -7.18
CA ALA A 327 -31.92 8.67 -6.92
C ALA A 327 -32.31 7.55 -5.97
N LEU A 328 -33.39 7.77 -5.23
CA LEU A 328 -34.04 6.77 -4.39
C LEU A 328 -35.41 6.41 -4.95
N VAL A 329 -35.71 5.12 -4.85
CA VAL A 329 -37.00 4.54 -5.18
C VAL A 329 -37.59 3.98 -3.90
N ASP A 330 -38.68 4.56 -3.41
CA ASP A 330 -39.35 4.03 -2.21
C ASP A 330 -40.03 2.71 -2.56
N SER A 331 -39.66 1.63 -1.87
CA SER A 331 -40.23 0.32 -2.12
C SER A 331 -41.70 0.27 -1.69
N SER A 332 -42.58 -0.15 -2.58
CA SER A 332 -43.98 -0.43 -2.27
C SER A 332 -44.19 -1.84 -1.68
N GLY A 333 -43.21 -2.36 -0.93
CA GLY A 333 -43.21 -3.74 -0.40
C GLY A 333 -42.64 -4.78 -1.37
N TYR A 334 -42.12 -4.37 -2.52
CA TYR A 334 -41.40 -5.24 -3.45
C TYR A 334 -39.98 -5.45 -2.92
N GLN A 335 -39.53 -6.69 -2.73
CA GLN A 335 -38.17 -7.00 -2.26
C GLN A 335 -37.30 -7.45 -3.44
N LEU A 336 -36.33 -6.62 -3.82
CA LEU A 336 -35.29 -7.00 -4.77
C LEU A 336 -34.24 -7.89 -4.10
N PRO A 337 -33.60 -8.80 -4.86
CA PRO A 337 -32.50 -9.61 -4.33
C PRO A 337 -31.38 -8.71 -3.82
N SER A 338 -31.02 -8.83 -2.53
CA SER A 338 -29.88 -8.10 -1.96
C SER A 338 -28.56 -8.83 -2.22
N ILE A 339 -27.47 -8.07 -2.19
CA ILE A 339 -26.12 -8.66 -2.18
C ILE A 339 -25.86 -9.16 -0.76
N SER A 340 -26.00 -10.47 -0.55
CA SER A 340 -25.80 -11.08 0.78
C SER A 340 -24.40 -10.79 1.33
N GLY A 341 -24.33 -10.31 2.57
CA GLY A 341 -23.08 -10.06 3.27
C GLY A 341 -22.33 -8.80 2.81
N LEU A 342 -22.97 -7.90 2.07
CA LEU A 342 -22.39 -6.60 1.73
C LEU A 342 -22.17 -5.76 2.99
N GLN A 343 -20.95 -5.29 3.21
CA GLN A 343 -20.60 -4.46 4.35
C GLN A 343 -20.75 -2.97 4.01
N GLN A 344 -20.89 -2.14 5.05
CA GLN A 344 -20.99 -0.68 4.91
C GLN A 344 -19.79 -0.10 4.15
N PRO A 345 -19.98 1.02 3.42
CA PRO A 345 -18.96 1.51 2.53
C PRO A 345 -17.76 2.12 3.26
N VAL A 346 -16.61 2.11 2.58
CA VAL A 346 -15.40 2.81 3.02
C VAL A 346 -15.09 4.00 2.13
N ASN A 347 -14.46 5.02 2.70
CA ASN A 347 -13.92 6.13 1.92
C ASN A 347 -12.75 5.65 1.05
N PHE A 348 -12.61 6.25 -0.13
CA PHE A 348 -11.44 6.02 -0.97
C PHE A 348 -10.14 6.42 -0.22
N SER A 349 -9.11 5.58 -0.35
CA SER A 349 -7.76 5.80 0.15
C SER A 349 -6.76 5.40 -0.94
N PRO A 350 -5.60 6.08 -1.07
CA PRO A 350 -4.53 5.66 -1.99
C PRO A 350 -4.13 4.19 -1.86
N SER A 351 -4.19 3.63 -0.66
CA SER A 351 -3.95 2.19 -0.41
C SER A 351 -4.92 1.23 -1.14
N HIS A 352 -6.01 1.75 -1.70
CA HIS A 352 -6.96 0.98 -2.51
C HIS A 352 -6.53 0.87 -3.97
N ILE A 353 -5.59 1.67 -4.43
CA ILE A 353 -5.07 1.63 -5.80
C ILE A 353 -4.48 0.24 -6.09
N GLY A 354 -4.86 -0.33 -7.23
CA GLY A 354 -4.50 -1.68 -7.65
C GLY A 354 -5.29 -2.81 -6.99
N LYS A 355 -6.13 -2.53 -5.98
CA LYS A 355 -7.00 -3.55 -5.40
C LYS A 355 -8.10 -3.94 -6.39
N LYS A 356 -8.47 -5.21 -6.31
CA LYS A 356 -9.54 -5.81 -7.10
C LYS A 356 -10.91 -5.49 -6.48
N VAL A 357 -11.85 -5.14 -7.33
CA VAL A 357 -13.26 -4.92 -6.99
C VAL A 357 -14.14 -5.73 -7.94
N PHE A 358 -15.38 -5.99 -7.54
CA PHE A 358 -16.40 -6.57 -8.39
C PHE A 358 -17.43 -5.50 -8.74
N ILE A 359 -17.78 -5.42 -10.03
CA ILE A 359 -18.92 -4.64 -10.49
C ILE A 359 -20.09 -5.59 -10.67
N ARG A 360 -21.19 -5.30 -9.97
CA ARG A 360 -22.46 -6.00 -10.12
C ARG A 360 -23.45 -5.08 -10.81
N GLY A 361 -23.26 -4.94 -12.12
CA GLY A 361 -24.21 -4.34 -13.04
C GLY A 361 -25.17 -5.37 -13.61
N ASN A 362 -26.16 -4.91 -14.35
CA ASN A 362 -26.97 -5.82 -15.13
C ASN A 362 -26.17 -6.51 -16.25
N LEU A 363 -25.54 -5.71 -17.12
CA LEU A 363 -24.86 -6.24 -18.30
C LEU A 363 -23.44 -6.66 -17.93
N THR A 364 -22.82 -5.94 -17.00
CA THR A 364 -21.47 -6.19 -16.54
C THR A 364 -21.48 -6.80 -15.14
N GLN A 365 -21.14 -8.09 -15.04
CA GLN A 365 -20.86 -8.78 -13.77
C GLN A 365 -19.42 -9.29 -13.81
N SER A 366 -18.46 -8.42 -13.48
CA SER A 366 -17.04 -8.74 -13.66
C SER A 366 -16.12 -8.07 -12.65
N GLU A 367 -14.93 -8.64 -12.52
CA GLU A 367 -13.84 -8.05 -11.74
C GLU A 367 -13.25 -6.83 -12.47
N ALA A 368 -12.83 -5.84 -11.68
CA ALA A 368 -12.13 -4.65 -12.12
C ALA A 368 -11.04 -4.28 -11.10
N TYR A 369 -10.24 -3.27 -11.43
CA TYR A 369 -9.16 -2.77 -10.60
C TYR A 369 -9.33 -1.28 -10.36
N ILE A 370 -9.12 -0.84 -9.13
CA ILE A 370 -9.09 0.57 -8.77
C ILE A 370 -7.81 1.18 -9.34
N ILE A 371 -7.94 2.13 -10.26
CA ILE A 371 -6.79 2.81 -10.85
C ILE A 371 -6.43 4.07 -10.06
N GLY A 372 -7.42 4.78 -9.51
CA GLY A 372 -7.21 6.00 -8.75
C GLY A 372 -8.52 6.75 -8.52
N LYS A 373 -8.42 8.03 -8.19
CA LYS A 373 -9.56 8.95 -8.02
C LYS A 373 -9.32 10.20 -8.86
N SER A 374 -10.35 10.75 -9.50
CA SER A 374 -10.23 12.00 -10.25
C SER A 374 -10.02 13.17 -9.30
N ASN A 375 -9.10 14.06 -9.67
CA ASN A 375 -8.88 15.33 -8.98
C ASN A 375 -9.55 16.49 -9.72
N GLU A 376 -9.77 16.35 -11.03
CA GLU A 376 -10.55 17.28 -11.82
C GLU A 376 -12.01 16.80 -12.00
N PRO A 377 -12.94 17.74 -12.27
CA PRO A 377 -14.30 17.41 -12.71
C PRO A 377 -14.27 16.60 -14.01
N VAL A 378 -14.98 15.47 -14.03
CA VAL A 378 -15.07 14.58 -15.19
C VAL A 378 -16.32 14.94 -15.99
N PRO A 379 -16.22 15.30 -17.29
CA PRO A 379 -17.37 15.61 -18.12
C PRO A 379 -18.08 14.33 -18.60
N PHE A 380 -19.40 14.33 -18.49
CA PHE A 380 -20.30 13.29 -18.97
C PHE A 380 -21.26 13.86 -20.02
N GLN A 381 -21.43 13.12 -21.11
CA GLN A 381 -22.46 13.40 -22.10
C GLN A 381 -23.80 12.83 -21.61
N TYR A 382 -24.75 13.73 -21.36
CA TYR A 382 -26.18 13.44 -21.17
C TYR A 382 -26.91 13.69 -22.50
N ASN A 383 -28.18 13.31 -22.63
CA ASN A 383 -28.90 13.46 -23.90
C ASN A 383 -28.99 14.92 -24.38
N ASN A 384 -29.18 15.83 -23.44
CA ASN A 384 -29.49 17.24 -23.71
C ASN A 384 -28.29 18.18 -23.50
N SER A 385 -27.23 17.74 -22.81
CA SER A 385 -26.09 18.59 -22.47
C SER A 385 -24.88 17.79 -21.98
N ILE A 386 -23.78 18.48 -21.69
CA ILE A 386 -22.64 17.94 -20.96
C ILE A 386 -22.69 18.47 -19.54
N HIS A 387 -22.47 17.59 -18.56
CA HIS A 387 -22.38 17.94 -17.15
C HIS A 387 -21.16 17.29 -16.51
N THR A 388 -20.60 17.92 -15.49
CA THR A 388 -19.36 17.48 -14.86
C THR A 388 -19.60 16.93 -13.47
N LEU A 389 -18.94 15.83 -13.14
CA LEU A 389 -18.99 15.20 -11.83
C LEU A 389 -17.61 15.16 -11.17
N ASN A 390 -17.57 15.44 -9.89
CA ASN A 390 -16.36 15.55 -9.07
C ASN A 390 -16.10 14.24 -8.31
N ASN A 391 -14.87 14.08 -7.82
CA ASN A 391 -14.51 13.08 -6.81
C ASN A 391 -14.77 11.62 -7.22
N LEU A 392 -14.71 11.29 -8.50
CA LEU A 392 -15.04 9.96 -9.00
C LEU A 392 -13.87 8.99 -8.83
N ILE A 393 -14.16 7.78 -8.40
CA ILE A 393 -13.22 6.67 -8.41
C ILE A 393 -13.13 6.14 -9.84
N LYS A 394 -11.92 5.85 -10.30
CA LYS A 394 -11.64 5.30 -11.63
C LYS A 394 -11.32 3.82 -11.54
N LEU A 395 -12.03 3.04 -12.33
CA LEU A 395 -11.81 1.61 -12.48
C LEU A 395 -11.33 1.27 -13.89
N SER A 396 -10.58 0.19 -14.01
CA SER A 396 -10.21 -0.41 -15.29
C SER A 396 -10.45 -1.92 -15.25
N ARG A 397 -10.73 -2.51 -16.42
CA ARG A 397 -10.80 -3.97 -16.60
C ARG A 397 -9.49 -4.66 -16.20
N TYR A 398 -8.36 -4.02 -16.48
CA TYR A 398 -7.03 -4.57 -16.21
C TYR A 398 -6.20 -3.58 -15.39
N PRO A 399 -5.32 -4.06 -14.49
CA PRO A 399 -4.52 -3.20 -13.63
C PRO A 399 -3.48 -2.41 -14.45
N TYR A 400 -2.89 -3.05 -15.47
CA TYR A 400 -1.79 -2.50 -16.25
C TYR A 400 -2.18 -2.14 -17.69
N ASN A 401 -3.48 -2.00 -17.95
CA ASN A 401 -3.99 -1.56 -19.24
C ASN A 401 -5.34 -0.89 -19.02
N HIS A 402 -5.34 0.45 -19.00
CA HIS A 402 -6.51 1.24 -18.64
C HIS A 402 -7.57 1.13 -19.72
N ILE A 403 -8.59 0.32 -19.45
CA ILE A 403 -9.72 0.07 -20.34
C ILE A 403 -11.02 0.12 -19.51
N GLY A 404 -11.95 0.97 -19.92
CA GLY A 404 -13.30 1.04 -19.35
C GLY A 404 -14.05 -0.27 -19.58
N LEU A 405 -14.86 -0.71 -18.62
CA LEU A 405 -15.46 -2.05 -18.68
C LEU A 405 -16.98 -2.08 -18.76
N THR A 406 -17.66 -1.05 -18.27
CA THR A 406 -19.12 -0.95 -18.21
C THR A 406 -19.71 -0.43 -19.52
N VAL A 407 -20.98 -0.75 -19.78
CA VAL A 407 -21.71 -0.36 -20.99
C VAL A 407 -23.09 0.20 -20.65
N GLY A 408 -23.80 0.76 -21.64
CA GLY A 408 -25.16 1.26 -21.46
C GLY A 408 -26.11 0.23 -20.85
N GLY A 409 -26.65 0.51 -19.68
CA GLY A 409 -27.45 -0.36 -18.80
C GLY A 409 -26.82 -0.60 -17.42
N ASP A 410 -25.52 -0.31 -17.27
CA ASP A 410 -24.79 -0.51 -16.01
C ASP A 410 -24.77 0.72 -15.08
N SER A 411 -25.34 1.88 -15.47
CA SER A 411 -25.50 3.01 -14.57
C SER A 411 -26.27 2.60 -13.32
N GLY A 412 -25.76 2.94 -12.14
CA GLY A 412 -26.30 2.49 -10.86
C GLY A 412 -25.75 1.16 -10.38
N ALA A 413 -24.85 0.50 -11.11
CA ALA A 413 -24.26 -0.77 -10.66
C ALA A 413 -23.43 -0.60 -9.38
N MET A 414 -23.52 -1.60 -8.48
CA MET A 414 -22.74 -1.65 -7.25
C MET A 414 -21.29 -2.05 -7.53
N VAL A 415 -20.36 -1.39 -6.84
CA VAL A 415 -18.94 -1.74 -6.81
C VAL A 415 -18.53 -2.06 -5.38
N TYR A 416 -17.88 -3.21 -5.16
CA TYR A 416 -17.41 -3.64 -3.84
C TYR A 416 -16.10 -4.43 -3.94
N PHE A 417 -15.34 -4.49 -2.85
CA PHE A 417 -14.12 -5.29 -2.77
C PHE A 417 -14.44 -6.79 -2.78
N THR A 418 -13.81 -7.55 -3.68
CA THR A 418 -14.06 -9.00 -3.85
C THR A 418 -13.73 -9.82 -2.61
N GLU A 419 -12.71 -9.41 -1.84
CA GLU A 419 -12.20 -10.20 -0.71
C GLU A 419 -13.00 -9.98 0.58
N SER A 420 -13.50 -8.76 0.79
CA SER A 420 -14.16 -8.35 2.05
C SER A 420 -15.65 -8.08 1.91
N ASN A 421 -16.19 -8.07 0.69
CA ASN A 421 -17.56 -7.61 0.40
C ASN A 421 -17.85 -6.20 0.94
N VAL A 422 -16.84 -5.36 1.08
CA VAL A 422 -17.00 -3.96 1.50
C VAL A 422 -17.43 -3.13 0.30
N ALA A 423 -18.55 -2.42 0.45
CA ALA A 423 -19.04 -1.54 -0.61
C ALA A 423 -18.08 -0.37 -0.87
N MET A 424 -17.97 0.04 -2.12
CA MET A 424 -17.05 1.10 -2.54
C MET A 424 -17.78 2.24 -3.23
N GLY A 425 -18.71 1.93 -4.14
CA GLY A 425 -19.30 2.96 -4.98
C GLY A 425 -20.40 2.48 -5.91
N MET A 426 -20.94 3.45 -6.64
CA MET A 426 -21.98 3.27 -7.65
C MET A 426 -21.47 3.72 -9.02
N VAL A 427 -21.59 2.87 -10.04
CA VAL A 427 -21.20 3.21 -11.42
C VAL A 427 -22.06 4.33 -11.96
N ILE A 428 -21.43 5.35 -12.56
CA ILE A 428 -22.13 6.44 -13.26
C ILE A 428 -22.05 6.27 -14.78
N GLY A 429 -20.88 5.86 -15.28
CA GLY A 429 -20.61 5.80 -16.71
C GLY A 429 -19.18 5.39 -17.01
N SER A 430 -18.78 5.48 -18.27
CA SER A 430 -17.41 5.14 -18.70
C SER A 430 -16.95 5.91 -19.93
N ASN A 431 -15.65 5.92 -20.16
CA ASN A 431 -15.03 6.21 -21.44
C ASN A 431 -14.18 5.01 -21.89
N GLU A 432 -13.32 5.19 -22.89
CA GLU A 432 -12.48 4.11 -23.42
C GLU A 432 -11.47 3.58 -22.38
N GLN A 433 -11.01 4.43 -21.44
CA GLN A 433 -9.96 4.10 -20.48
C GLN A 433 -10.50 3.68 -19.11
N TYR A 434 -11.62 4.25 -18.67
CA TYR A 434 -12.09 4.14 -17.30
C TYR A 434 -13.59 3.93 -17.20
N THR A 435 -13.99 3.13 -16.22
CA THR A 435 -15.32 3.18 -15.61
C THR A 435 -15.26 4.11 -14.41
N PHE A 436 -16.21 5.04 -14.32
CA PHE A 436 -16.28 6.04 -13.27
C PHE A 436 -17.36 5.70 -12.25
N VAL A 437 -17.00 5.87 -10.98
CA VAL A 437 -17.77 5.40 -9.84
C VAL A 437 -17.90 6.53 -8.82
N SER A 438 -19.13 6.85 -8.45
CA SER A 438 -19.41 7.77 -7.35
C SER A 438 -19.17 7.06 -6.01
N PRO A 439 -18.42 7.64 -5.06
CA PRO A 439 -18.17 7.03 -3.76
C PRO A 439 -19.47 6.79 -2.99
N LEU A 440 -19.70 5.55 -2.55
CA LEU A 440 -20.97 5.21 -1.88
C LEU A 440 -21.04 5.81 -0.47
N ALA A 441 -19.91 5.93 0.22
CA ALA A 441 -19.85 6.57 1.54
C ALA A 441 -20.36 8.02 1.50
N ASP A 442 -19.97 8.79 0.48
CA ASP A 442 -20.41 10.18 0.30
C ASP A 442 -21.91 10.26 -0.03
N ILE A 443 -22.41 9.34 -0.87
CA ILE A 443 -23.83 9.22 -1.19
C ILE A 443 -24.64 8.96 0.08
N LEU A 444 -24.30 7.89 0.82
CA LEU A 444 -25.03 7.47 2.02
C LEU A 444 -25.01 8.52 3.12
N ALA A 445 -23.90 9.23 3.30
CA ALA A 445 -23.81 10.35 4.23
C ALA A 445 -24.76 11.49 3.82
N THR A 446 -24.85 11.79 2.53
CA THR A 446 -25.71 12.88 2.00
C THR A 446 -27.20 12.59 2.16
N ILE A 447 -27.62 11.34 1.94
CA ILE A 447 -29.02 10.92 2.10
C ILE A 447 -29.34 10.40 3.51
N GLU A 448 -28.38 10.49 4.44
CA GLU A 448 -28.48 9.98 5.82
C GLU A 448 -29.01 8.53 5.86
N ALA A 449 -28.39 7.60 5.13
CA ALA A 449 -28.85 6.21 5.05
C ALA A 449 -27.73 5.18 5.28
N THR A 450 -28.12 3.94 5.56
CA THR A 450 -27.21 2.78 5.61
C THR A 450 -27.64 1.72 4.62
N ILE A 451 -26.71 0.88 4.17
CA ILE A 451 -27.06 -0.31 3.38
C ILE A 451 -27.92 -1.24 4.25
N TYR A 452 -29.02 -1.77 3.68
CA TYR A 452 -29.95 -2.71 4.32
C TYR A 452 -29.35 -4.11 4.46
#